data_AF-A0A5C7KW86-F1
#
_entry.id   AF-A0A5C7KW86-F1
#
_cell.length_a   1.000
_cell.length_b   1.000
_cell.length_c   1.000
_cell.angle_alpha   90.00
_cell.angle_beta   90.00
_cell.angle_gamma   90.00
#
_symmetry.space_group_name_H-M   'P 1'
#
loop_
_entity.id
_entity.type
_entity.pdbx_description
1 polymer ?
#
loop_
_entity_poly.entity_id
_entity_poly.type
_entity_poly.pdbx_seq_one_letter_code
_entity_poly.pdbx_strand_id
1 'polypeptide(L)' 'MEIPHLSVIIPAYKEGERIGHNLLEIDRYLKGKTYSYEIIVVVDGSPDNTAEIAQNYSLQVPH' A
#
# COMPACT_ATOMS: atom_id res chain seq x y z
N MET A 1 13.37 14.84 -0.69
CA MET A 1 12.64 13.67 -0.20
C MET A 1 13.54 12.99 0.80
N GLU A 2 13.02 12.68 1.99
CA GLU A 2 13.76 11.83 2.93
C GLU A 2 13.77 10.39 2.40
N ILE A 3 14.86 9.68 2.62
CA ILE A 3 14.95 8.25 2.27
C ILE A 3 14.17 7.50 3.35
N PRO A 4 13.11 6.73 3.00
CA PRO A 4 12.38 5.96 3.99
C PRO A 4 13.31 4.92 4.62
N HIS A 5 13.17 4.70 5.93
CA HIS A 5 13.92 3.64 6.61
C HIS A 5 13.48 2.25 6.16
N LEU A 6 12.20 2.11 5.79
CA LEU A 6 11.58 0.86 5.36
C LEU A 6 10.73 1.07 4.09
N SER A 7 10.96 0.26 3.06
CA SER A 7 10.09 0.19 1.88
C SER A 7 9.34 -1.13 1.89
N VAL A 8 8.00 -1.08 1.91
CA VAL A 8 7.14 -2.26 1.82
C VAL A 8 6.66 -2.42 0.39
N ILE A 9 7.17 -3.43 -0.31
CA ILE A 9 6.84 -3.67 -1.72
C ILE A 9 5.83 -4.82 -1.80
N ILE A 10 4.65 -4.54 -2.37
CA ILE A 10 3.51 -5.47 -2.43
C ILE A 10 3.18 -5.75 -3.90
N PRO A 11 3.58 -6.90 -4.45
CA PRO A 11 3.04 -7.35 -5.74
C PRO A 11 1.56 -7.73 -5.56
N ALA A 12 0.70 -7.23 -6.44
CA ALA A 12 -0.74 -7.40 -6.34
C ALA A 12 -1.34 -7.81 -7.70
N TYR A 13 -2.02 -8.96 -7.71
CA TYR A 13 -2.73 -9.50 -8.88
C TYR A 13 -3.99 -10.20 -8.41
N LYS A 14 -5.16 -9.75 -8.90
CA LYS A 14 -6.49 -10.22 -8.48
C LYS A 14 -6.75 -10.08 -6.97
N GLU A 15 -6.35 -8.95 -6.41
CA GLU A 15 -6.45 -8.65 -4.98
C GLU A 15 -7.52 -7.59 -4.66
N GLY A 16 -8.43 -7.26 -5.60
CA GLY A 16 -9.41 -6.18 -5.43
C GLY A 16 -10.23 -6.29 -4.13
N GLU A 17 -10.61 -7.51 -3.73
CA GLU A 17 -11.39 -7.72 -2.51
C GLU A 17 -10.59 -7.58 -1.20
N ARG A 18 -9.25 -7.60 -1.28
CA ARG A 18 -8.37 -7.72 -0.10
C ARG A 18 -7.40 -6.55 0.07
N ILE A 19 -6.93 -5.98 -1.05
CA ILE A 19 -5.82 -5.04 -1.06
C ILE A 19 -6.11 -3.82 -0.18
N GLY A 20 -7.33 -3.29 -0.19
CA GLY A 20 -7.72 -2.15 0.65
C GLY A 20 -7.62 -2.44 2.14
N HIS A 21 -8.12 -3.60 2.60
CA HIS A 21 -8.02 -4.00 4.01
C HIS A 21 -6.57 -4.23 4.42
N ASN A 22 -5.79 -4.92 3.59
CA ASN A 22 -4.39 -5.21 3.87
C ASN A 22 -3.56 -3.92 4.02
N LEU A 23 -3.76 -2.95 3.12
CA LEU A 23 -3.07 -1.67 3.19
C LEU A 23 -3.40 -0.90 4.49
N LEU A 24 -4.68 -0.89 4.91
CA LEU A 24 -5.10 -0.28 6.18
C LEU A 24 -4.43 -0.93 7.41
N GLU A 25 -4.32 -2.25 7.44
CA GLU A 25 -3.65 -2.96 8.54
C GLU A 25 -2.15 -2.68 8.58
N ILE A 26 -1.50 -2.61 7.41
CA ILE A 26 -0.07 -2.31 7.28
C ILE A 26 0.23 -0.89 7.80
N ASP A 27 -0.49 0.14 7.34
CA ASP A 27 -0.35 1.51 7.84
C ASP A 27 -0.61 1.58 9.34
N ARG A 28 -1.69 0.96 9.84
CA ARG A 28 -2.01 0.97 11.27
C ARG A 28 -0.86 0.43 12.11
N TYR A 29 -0.20 -0.64 11.65
CA TYR A 29 0.93 -1.23 12.34
C TYR A 29 2.19 -0.33 12.27
N LEU A 30 2.48 0.22 11.09
CA LEU A 30 3.71 0.98 10.84
C LEU A 30 3.66 2.41 11.39
N LYS A 31 2.47 3.01 11.49
CA LYS A 31 2.25 4.34 12.08
C LYS A 31 2.70 4.44 13.55
N GLY A 32 2.75 3.32 14.27
CA GLY A 32 3.26 3.27 15.65
C GLY A 32 4.79 3.16 15.77
N LYS A 33 5.53 3.17 14.66
CA LYS A 33 6.98 3.00 14.63
C LYS A 33 7.69 4.36 14.61
N THR A 34 8.92 4.40 15.12
CA THR A 34 9.74 5.63 15.21
C THR A 34 10.52 5.93 13.93
N TYR A 35 10.26 5.22 12.84
CA TYR A 35 10.97 5.33 11.57
C TYR A 35 9.99 5.61 10.43
N SER A 36 10.47 6.30 9.38
CA SER A 36 9.70 6.54 8.16
C SER A 36 9.56 5.27 7.32
N TYR A 37 8.46 5.15 6.61
CA TYR A 37 8.20 4.04 5.71
C TYR A 37 7.45 4.50 4.47
N GLU A 38 7.52 3.71 3.41
CA GLU A 38 6.70 3.85 2.21
C GLU A 38 6.05 2.50 1.88
N ILE A 39 4.90 2.54 1.21
CA ILE A 39 4.23 1.35 0.69
C ILE A 39 4.12 1.47 -0.82
N ILE A 40 4.76 0.53 -1.54
CA ILE A 40 4.78 0.49 -2.99
C ILE A 40 3.97 -0.72 -3.45
N VAL A 41 2.79 -0.46 -4.02
CA VAL A 41 1.96 -1.51 -4.62
C VAL A 41 2.31 -1.65 -6.09
N VAL A 42 2.71 -2.86 -6.50
CA VAL A 42 3.06 -3.18 -7.89
C VAL A 42 1.96 -4.04 -8.48
N VAL A 43 1.18 -3.47 -9.41
CA VAL A 43 0.13 -4.19 -10.13
C VAL A 43 0.61 -4.51 -11.54
N ASP A 44 0.68 -5.81 -11.86
CA ASP A 44 1.11 -6.29 -13.18
C ASP A 44 -0.07 -6.90 -13.94
N GLY A 45 -0.70 -6.11 -14.81
CA GLY A 45 -1.75 -6.60 -15.72
C GLY A 45 -2.98 -7.22 -15.02
N SER A 46 -3.28 -6.81 -13.78
CA SER A 46 -4.45 -7.35 -13.07
C SER A 46 -5.75 -6.98 -13.80
N PRO A 47 -6.63 -7.95 -14.10
CA PRO A 47 -7.85 -7.71 -14.87
C PRO A 47 -9.01 -7.16 -14.04
N ASP A 48 -8.85 -7.06 -12.72
CA ASP A 48 -9.85 -6.57 -11.78
C ASP A 48 -9.53 -5.14 -11.30
N ASN A 49 -10.31 -4.64 -10.36
CA ASN A 49 -10.18 -3.29 -9.81
C ASN A 49 -9.06 -3.14 -8.75
N THR A 50 -8.09 -4.07 -8.68
CA THR A 50 -6.96 -4.01 -7.72
C THR A 50 -6.23 -2.66 -7.78
N ALA A 51 -5.90 -2.18 -8.98
CA ALA A 51 -5.16 -0.92 -9.16
C ALA A 51 -5.97 0.30 -8.70
N GLU A 52 -7.26 0.33 -9.01
CA GLU A 52 -8.17 1.41 -8.59
C GLU A 52 -8.28 1.49 -7.08
N ILE A 53 -8.46 0.35 -6.41
CA ILE A 53 -8.58 0.29 -4.95
C ILE A 53 -7.26 0.71 -4.29
N ALA A 54 -6.12 0.27 -4.80
CA ALA A 54 -4.80 0.69 -4.30
C ALA A 54 -4.56 2.20 -4.47
N GLN A 55 -4.99 2.80 -5.59
CA GLN A 55 -4.89 4.25 -5.80
C GLN A 55 -5.81 5.03 -4.86
N ASN A 56 -7.06 4.59 -4.68
CA ASN A 56 -8.00 5.23 -3.76
C ASN A 56 -7.51 5.20 -2.30
N TYR A 57 -6.70 4.20 -1.93
CA TYR A 57 -6.05 4.13 -0.63
C TYR A 57 -4.95 5.20 -0.48
N SER A 58 -4.12 5.41 -1.50
CA SER A 58 -3.06 6.43 -1.47
C SER A 58 -3.58 7.85 -1.22
N LEU A 59 -4.84 8.14 -1.58
CA LEU A 59 -5.49 9.42 -1.27
C LEU A 59 -5.88 9.58 0.21
N GLN A 60 -6.01 8.48 0.94
CA GLN A 60 -6.44 8.46 2.35
C GLN A 60 -5.26 8.46 3.33
N VAL A 61 -4.06 8.07 2.88
CA VAL A 61 -2.87 7.94 3.72
C VAL A 61 -1.69 8.69 3.09
N PRO A 62 -1.13 9.72 3.76
CA PRO A 62 -0.10 10.60 3.19
C PRO A 62 1.34 10.06 3.36
N HIS A 63 1.55 8.74 3.29
CA HIS A 63 2.85 8.09 3.49
C HIS A 63 3.23 7.22 2.30
#